data_AF-A0A951TYU8-F1
#
_entry.id   AF-A0A951TYU8-F1
#
_cell.length_a   1.000
_cell.length_b   1.000
_cell.length_c   1.000
_cell.angle_alpha   90.00
_cell.angle_beta   90.00
_cell.angle_gamma   90.00
#
_symmetry.space_group_name_H-M   'P 1'
#
loop_
_entity.id
_entity.type
_entity.pdbx_description
1 polymer ?
#
loop_
_entity_poly.entity_id
_entity_poly.type
_entity_poly.pdbx_seq_one_letter_code
_entity_poly.pdbx_strand_id
1 'polypeptide(L)'
;MNIDQLRRSLKDRWLDYYQENRSWITRLSIWVSCEGKRRPSSSFILGALSTVEPRLVDLLPLIVDLSNHPDRIVVALGLNFDPEQELIHLKQLKAESESPKYLPASSVPEVKPSRPAEVDEACEGRDRTSKIDRSPR
;
A
#
# COMPACT_ATOMS: atom_id res chain seq x y z
N MET A 1 29.32 -4.90 -12.20
CA MET A 1 27.89 -5.04 -11.89
C MET A 1 27.73 -5.99 -10.71
N ASN A 2 26.89 -5.65 -9.74
CA ASN A 2 26.68 -6.50 -8.58
C ASN A 2 25.48 -7.43 -8.83
N ILE A 3 25.68 -8.75 -8.79
CA ILE A 3 24.64 -9.76 -9.05
C ILE A 3 23.44 -9.56 -8.12
N ASP A 4 23.69 -9.10 -6.89
CA ASP A 4 22.63 -8.84 -5.92
C ASP A 4 21.72 -7.69 -6.34
N GLN A 5 22.25 -6.68 -7.04
CA GLN A 5 21.45 -5.58 -7.57
C GLN A 5 20.53 -6.07 -8.69
N LEU A 6 21.03 -6.95 -9.57
CA LEU A 6 20.22 -7.56 -10.63
C LEU A 6 19.07 -8.36 -10.03
N ARG A 7 19.37 -9.23 -9.05
CA ARG A 7 18.38 -10.06 -8.36
C ARG A 7 17.29 -9.23 -7.69
N ARG A 8 17.66 -8.12 -7.03
CA ARG A 8 16.70 -7.17 -6.45
C ARG A 8 15.82 -6.55 -7.54
N SER A 9 16.42 -6.01 -8.60
CA SER A 9 15.63 -5.42 -9.69
C SER A 9 14.69 -6.42 -10.35
N LEU A 10 15.12 -7.67 -10.53
CA LEU A 10 14.28 -8.74 -11.08
C LEU A 10 13.09 -9.05 -10.18
N LYS A 11 13.32 -9.12 -8.85
CA LYS A 11 12.26 -9.34 -7.88
C LYS A 11 11.21 -8.23 -7.93
N ASP A 12 11.64 -6.97 -7.90
CA ASP A 12 10.74 -5.82 -7.92
C ASP A 12 9.93 -5.80 -9.23
N ARG A 13 10.60 -5.95 -10.38
CA ARG A 13 9.96 -6.01 -11.70
C ARG A 13 8.97 -7.15 -11.85
N TRP A 14 9.29 -8.33 -11.31
CA TRP A 14 8.38 -9.47 -11.31
C TRP A 14 7.13 -9.20 -10.49
N LEU A 15 7.27 -8.58 -9.32
CA LEU A 15 6.15 -8.25 -8.45
C LEU A 15 5.23 -7.20 -9.09
N ASP A 16 5.80 -6.16 -9.69
CA ASP A 16 5.04 -5.14 -10.43
C ASP A 16 4.22 -5.79 -11.55
N TYR A 17 4.88 -6.60 -12.39
CA TYR A 17 4.22 -7.32 -13.49
C TYR A 17 3.10 -8.23 -12.97
N TYR A 18 3.37 -9.00 -11.90
CA TYR A 18 2.38 -9.89 -11.32
C TYR A 18 1.20 -9.10 -10.73
N GLN A 19 1.42 -7.95 -10.09
CA GLN A 19 0.37 -7.11 -9.53
C GLN A 19 -0.58 -6.57 -10.60
N GLU A 20 -0.03 -6.06 -11.71
CA GLU A 20 -0.82 -5.54 -12.83
C GLU A 20 -1.62 -6.65 -13.52
N ASN A 21 -1.03 -7.84 -13.65
CA ASN A 21 -1.57 -8.96 -14.41
C ASN A 21 -2.27 -10.03 -13.56
N ARG A 22 -2.42 -9.79 -12.25
CA ARG A 22 -2.94 -10.75 -11.27
C ARG A 22 -4.31 -11.32 -11.66
N SER A 23 -5.16 -10.49 -12.26
CA SER A 23 -6.55 -10.82 -12.60
C SER A 23 -6.68 -11.99 -13.56
N TRP A 24 -5.79 -12.09 -14.55
CA TRP A 24 -5.79 -13.18 -15.53
C TRP A 24 -4.81 -14.29 -15.17
N ILE A 25 -3.66 -13.98 -14.54
CA ILE A 25 -2.70 -14.99 -14.09
C ILE A 25 -3.36 -15.96 -13.09
N THR A 26 -4.17 -15.43 -12.17
CA THR A 26 -4.93 -16.25 -11.22
C THR A 26 -5.94 -17.17 -11.92
N ARG A 27 -6.57 -16.69 -13.01
CA ARG A 27 -7.55 -17.47 -13.79
C ARG A 27 -6.89 -18.58 -14.59
N LEU A 28 -5.70 -18.33 -15.16
CA LEU A 28 -4.93 -19.34 -15.90
C LEU A 28 -4.52 -20.53 -15.03
N SER A 29 -4.51 -20.39 -13.70
CA SER A 29 -4.23 -21.48 -12.75
C SER A 29 -2.91 -22.21 -12.99
N ILE A 30 -1.90 -21.51 -13.50
CA ILE A 30 -0.54 -22.03 -13.83
C ILE A 30 0.34 -22.25 -12.58
N TRP A 31 -0.28 -22.64 -11.47
CA TRP A 31 0.37 -22.77 -10.17
C TRP A 31 1.14 -24.08 -10.07
N VAL A 32 2.40 -24.00 -9.68
CA VAL A 32 3.28 -25.12 -9.39
C VAL A 32 3.80 -24.96 -7.96
N SER A 33 3.83 -26.06 -7.22
CA SER A 33 4.46 -26.10 -5.90
C SER A 33 5.93 -26.50 -6.07
N CYS A 34 6.86 -25.61 -5.75
CA CYS A 34 8.29 -25.89 -5.81
C CYS A 34 8.90 -25.56 -4.44
N GLU A 35 9.61 -26.52 -3.83
CA GLU A 35 10.22 -26.35 -2.50
C GLU A 35 9.23 -25.86 -1.43
N GLY A 36 7.97 -26.34 -1.49
CA GLY A 36 6.91 -25.97 -0.53
C GLY A 36 6.30 -24.58 -0.72
N LYS A 37 6.71 -23.83 -1.75
CA LYS A 37 6.14 -22.51 -2.08
C LYS A 37 5.26 -22.58 -3.31
N ARG A 38 4.13 -21.86 -3.25
CA ARG A 38 3.19 -21.74 -4.37
C ARG A 38 3.68 -20.64 -5.31
N ARG A 39 4.04 -21.00 -6.55
CA ARG A 39 4.49 -20.04 -7.58
C ARG A 39 3.91 -20.37 -8.94
N PRO A 40 3.82 -19.42 -9.88
CA PRO A 40 3.57 -19.74 -11.29
C PRO A 40 4.67 -20.64 -11.87
N SER A 41 4.38 -21.34 -12.96
CA SER A 41 5.36 -22.22 -13.60
C SER A 41 6.67 -21.48 -13.94
N SER A 42 7.81 -22.17 -13.79
CA SER A 42 9.12 -21.54 -13.96
C SER A 42 9.34 -21.01 -15.38
N SER A 43 8.86 -21.73 -16.39
CA SER A 43 8.88 -21.27 -17.78
C SER A 43 8.07 -19.99 -17.98
N PHE A 44 6.93 -19.85 -17.29
CA PHE A 44 6.14 -18.62 -17.34
C PHE A 44 6.87 -17.45 -16.69
N ILE A 45 7.49 -17.67 -15.52
CA ILE A 45 8.27 -16.63 -14.84
C ILE A 45 9.42 -16.15 -15.74
N LEU A 46 10.19 -17.05 -16.34
CA LEU A 46 11.29 -16.71 -17.23
C LEU A 46 10.81 -16.01 -18.50
N GLY A 47 9.72 -16.49 -19.10
CA GLY A 47 9.11 -15.87 -20.27
C GLY A 47 8.61 -14.46 -19.98
N ALA A 48 7.87 -14.26 -18.90
CA ALA A 48 7.40 -12.93 -18.49
C ALA A 48 8.59 -12.00 -18.19
N LEU A 49 9.58 -12.46 -17.43
CA LEU A 49 10.76 -11.65 -17.10
C LEU A 49 11.58 -11.25 -18.32
N SER A 50 11.63 -12.08 -19.36
CA SER A 50 12.30 -11.71 -20.62
C SER A 50 11.68 -10.48 -21.28
N THR A 51 10.40 -10.20 -21.03
CA THR A 51 9.70 -9.01 -21.56
C THR A 51 9.87 -7.78 -20.67
N VAL A 52 9.98 -7.98 -19.35
CA VAL A 52 10.05 -6.89 -18.38
C VAL A 52 11.48 -6.40 -18.17
N GLU A 53 12.47 -7.29 -18.24
CA GLU A 53 13.86 -7.00 -17.95
C GLU A 53 14.77 -7.40 -19.14
N PRO A 54 15.11 -6.47 -20.05
CA PRO A 54 15.92 -6.78 -21.23
C PRO A 54 17.33 -7.27 -20.84
N ARG A 55 17.86 -6.82 -19.69
CA ARG A 55 19.17 -7.26 -19.18
C ARG A 55 19.20 -8.75 -18.87
N LEU A 56 18.06 -9.35 -18.54
CA LEU A 56 17.98 -10.79 -18.32
C LEU A 56 18.13 -11.56 -19.64
N VAL A 57 17.61 -11.02 -20.75
CA VAL A 57 17.68 -11.65 -22.07
C VAL A 57 19.12 -11.85 -22.53
N ASP A 58 19.99 -10.88 -22.28
CA ASP A 58 21.41 -10.98 -22.62
C ASP A 58 22.14 -12.06 -21.79
N LEU A 59 21.69 -12.31 -20.55
CA LEU A 59 22.30 -13.26 -19.62
C LEU A 59 21.70 -14.67 -19.70
N LEU A 60 20.46 -14.79 -20.18
CA LEU A 60 19.74 -16.06 -20.27
C LEU A 60 20.49 -17.15 -21.04
N PRO A 61 21.13 -16.89 -22.21
CA PRO A 61 21.90 -17.90 -22.91
C PRO A 61 22.99 -18.53 -22.04
N LEU A 62 23.75 -17.71 -21.32
CA LEU A 62 24.79 -18.16 -20.39
C LEU A 62 24.21 -19.01 -19.26
N ILE A 63 23.07 -18.59 -18.69
CA ILE A 63 22.42 -19.29 -17.57
C ILE A 63 21.87 -20.66 -18.00
N VAL A 64 21.30 -20.74 -19.20
CA VAL A 64 20.76 -21.99 -19.76
C VAL A 64 21.90 -22.96 -20.10
N ASP A 65 23.01 -22.47 -20.66
CA ASP A 65 24.21 -23.28 -20.89
C ASP A 65 24.77 -23.87 -19.60
N LEU A 66 24.71 -23.12 -18.49
CA LEU A 66 25.12 -23.58 -17.16
C LEU A 66 24.09 -24.51 -16.50
N SER A 67 22.80 -24.33 -16.78
CA SER A 67 21.74 -25.11 -16.16
C SER A 67 20.52 -25.27 -17.06
N ASN A 68 20.24 -26.51 -17.48
CA ASN A 68 19.09 -26.83 -18.33
C ASN A 68 17.75 -26.95 -17.57
N HIS A 69 17.75 -26.72 -16.25
CA HIS A 69 16.56 -26.87 -15.41
C HIS A 69 15.94 -25.49 -15.07
N PRO A 70 14.75 -25.15 -15.57
CA PRO A 70 14.16 -23.83 -15.37
C PRO A 70 13.87 -23.53 -13.89
N ASP A 71 13.52 -24.55 -13.10
CA ASP A 71 13.32 -24.38 -11.66
C ASP A 71 14.59 -23.95 -10.93
N ARG A 72 15.74 -24.51 -11.32
CA ARG A 72 17.04 -24.17 -10.73
C ARG A 72 17.45 -22.75 -11.10
N ILE A 73 17.16 -22.33 -12.34
CA ILE A 73 17.39 -20.96 -12.79
C ILE A 73 16.58 -19.98 -11.94
N VAL A 74 15.28 -20.22 -11.78
CA VAL A 74 14.40 -19.36 -10.97
C VAL A 74 14.87 -19.28 -9.51
N VAL A 75 15.35 -20.39 -8.94
CA VAL A 75 15.95 -20.43 -7.60
C VAL A 75 17.25 -19.62 -7.54
N ALA A 76 18.16 -19.78 -8.51
CA ALA A 76 19.42 -19.05 -8.58
C ALA A 76 19.20 -17.53 -8.69
N LEU A 77 18.21 -17.11 -9.47
CA LEU A 77 17.78 -15.72 -9.58
C LEU A 77 17.16 -15.17 -8.28
N GLY A 78 16.80 -16.04 -7.33
CA GLY A 78 16.17 -15.65 -6.07
C GLY A 78 14.66 -15.38 -6.18
N LEU A 79 14.02 -15.90 -7.24
CA LEU A 79 12.60 -15.71 -7.53
C LEU A 79 11.71 -16.85 -6.99
N ASN A 80 12.27 -17.70 -6.11
CA ASN A 80 11.53 -18.77 -5.46
C ASN A 80 10.75 -18.26 -4.23
N PHE A 81 9.71 -17.49 -4.47
CA PHE A 81 8.79 -16.99 -3.44
C PHE A 81 7.35 -17.01 -3.94
N ASP A 82 6.39 -16.90 -3.01
CA ASP A 82 4.98 -16.78 -3.35
C ASP A 82 4.67 -15.30 -3.64
N PRO A 83 4.34 -14.94 -4.90
CA PRO A 83 4.11 -13.55 -5.27
C PRO A 83 2.88 -12.95 -4.56
N GLU A 84 1.90 -13.78 -4.18
CA GLU A 84 0.71 -13.31 -3.48
C GLU A 84 1.04 -12.89 -2.04
N GLN A 85 1.84 -13.70 -1.34
CA GLN A 85 2.28 -13.40 0.03
C GLN A 85 3.16 -12.15 0.07
N GLU A 86 4.09 -12.03 -0.88
CA GLU A 86 5.00 -10.90 -0.95
C GLU A 86 4.24 -9.58 -1.21
N LEU A 87 3.23 -9.59 -2.10
CA LEU A 87 2.38 -8.43 -2.32
C LEU A 87 1.56 -8.04 -1.08
N ILE A 88 1.06 -9.01 -0.31
CA ILE A 88 0.35 -8.73 0.94
C ILE A 88 1.30 -8.07 1.95
N HIS A 89 2.51 -8.60 2.09
CA HIS A 89 3.53 -8.04 2.98
C HIS A 89 3.91 -6.61 2.59
N LEU A 90 4.09 -6.33 1.29
CA LEU A 90 4.35 -4.97 0.79
C LEU A 90 3.19 -4.01 1.11
N LYS A 91 1.94 -4.47 0.98
CA LYS A 91 0.77 -3.66 1.36
C LYS A 91 0.70 -3.37 2.85
N GLN A 92 1.05 -4.34 3.69
CA GLN A 92 1.11 -4.16 5.15
C GLN A 92 2.17 -3.14 5.55
N LEU A 93 3.38 -3.26 5.00
CA LEU A 93 4.47 -2.30 5.23
C LEU A 93 4.07 -0.87 4.81
N LYS A 94 3.37 -0.73 3.70
CA LYS A 94 2.85 0.56 3.25
C LYS A 94 1.76 1.10 4.17
N ALA A 95 0.83 0.26 4.61
CA ALA A 95 -0.23 0.66 5.54
C ALA A 95 0.32 1.06 6.93
N GLU A 96 1.38 0.41 7.39
CA GLU A 96 2.01 0.70 8.68
C GLU A 96 2.79 2.02 8.66
N SER A 97 3.39 2.36 7.51
CA SER A 97 4.08 3.64 7.28
C SER A 97 3.12 4.81 7.01
N GLU A 98 1.91 4.55 6.49
CA GLU A 98 0.87 5.57 6.28
C GLU A 98 -0.05 5.78 7.49
N SER A 99 0.04 4.97 8.55
CA SER A 99 -0.72 5.23 9.77
C SER A 99 -0.23 6.54 10.43
N PRO A 100 -1.06 7.60 10.54
CA PRO A 100 -0.69 8.77 11.32
C PRO A 100 -0.54 8.30 12.77
N LYS A 101 0.69 8.23 13.27
CA LYS A 101 0.99 8.10 14.69
C LYS A 101 0.45 9.34 15.39
N TYR A 102 -0.83 9.31 15.76
CA TYR A 102 -1.36 10.25 16.72
C TYR A 102 -0.59 10.06 18.02
N LEU A 103 0.00 11.13 18.54
CA LEU A 103 0.58 11.13 19.87
C LEU A 103 -0.54 10.80 20.87
N PRO A 104 -0.26 9.99 21.91
CA PRO A 104 -1.25 9.74 22.94
C PRO A 104 -1.67 11.08 23.56
N ALA A 105 -2.99 11.28 23.68
CA ALA A 105 -3.54 12.45 24.35
C ALA A 105 -2.95 12.52 25.77
N SER A 106 -2.26 13.60 26.08
CA SER A 106 -1.79 13.88 27.43
C SER A 106 -3.01 13.88 28.35
N SER A 107 -3.01 13.02 29.36
CA SER A 107 -4.08 12.90 30.34
C SER A 107 -4.14 14.18 31.19
N VAL A 108 -4.82 15.20 30.70
CA VAL A 108 -5.26 16.32 31.53
C VAL A 108 -6.39 15.78 32.40
N PRO A 109 -6.32 15.89 33.74
CA PRO A 109 -7.38 15.43 34.62
C PRO A 109 -8.71 16.13 34.28
N GLU A 110 -9.74 15.31 34.15
CA GLU A 110 -11.12 15.68 33.85
C GLU A 110 -11.64 16.62 34.95
N VAL A 111 -11.63 17.94 34.67
CA VAL A 111 -12.33 18.89 35.53
C VAL A 111 -13.82 18.69 35.27
N LYS A 112 -14.51 18.06 36.23
CA LYS A 112 -15.97 17.95 36.25
C LYS A 112 -16.58 19.33 35.96
N PRO A 113 -17.51 19.46 35.00
CA PRO A 113 -18.21 20.71 34.82
C PRO A 113 -19.05 20.99 36.07
N SER A 114 -18.64 22.01 36.84
CA SER A 114 -19.49 22.64 37.83
C SER A 114 -20.72 23.23 37.12
N ARG A 115 -21.88 23.07 37.78
CA ARG A 115 -23.26 23.45 37.41
C ARG A 115 -23.45 24.39 36.19
N PRO A 116 -24.49 24.17 35.36
CA PRO A 116 -24.88 25.15 34.35
C PRO A 116 -25.07 26.52 34.99
N ALA A 117 -24.49 27.55 34.36
CA ALA A 117 -24.77 28.93 34.71
C ALA A 117 -26.28 29.19 34.53
N GLU A 118 -26.87 29.88 35.51
CA GLU A 118 -28.24 30.38 35.44
C GLU A 118 -28.37 31.30 34.21
N VAL A 119 -29.42 31.09 33.43
CA VAL A 119 -29.73 31.92 32.27
C VAL A 119 -30.28 33.25 32.76
N ASP A 120 -29.44 34.28 32.80
CA ASP A 120 -29.91 35.66 32.93
C ASP A 120 -30.57 36.08 31.61
N GLU A 121 -31.86 35.79 31.48
CA GLU A 121 -32.71 36.27 30.39
C GLU A 121 -33.06 37.73 30.63
N ALA A 122 -32.15 38.64 30.25
CA ALA A 122 -32.40 40.07 30.22
C ALA A 122 -31.75 40.73 28.99
N CYS A 123 -32.22 40.35 27.80
CA CYS A 123 -32.08 41.16 26.60
C CYS A 123 -33.42 41.83 26.26
N GLU A 124 -33.92 42.67 27.17
CA GLU A 124 -34.93 43.66 26.79
C GLU A 124 -34.22 44.81 26.05
N GLY A 125 -34.34 44.80 24.73
CA GLY A 125 -33.98 45.94 23.90
C GLY A 125 -34.81 47.15 24.33
N ARG A 126 -34.15 48.21 24.81
CA ARG A 126 -34.80 49.51 25.02
C ARG A 126 -35.22 50.07 23.66
N ASP A 127 -36.48 49.85 23.30
CA ASP A 127 -37.13 50.66 22.27
C ASP A 127 -37.16 52.12 22.74
N ARG A 128 -36.34 52.95 22.09
CA ARG A 128 -36.41 54.39 22.22
C ARG A 128 -37.77 54.84 21.71
N THR A 129 -38.67 55.15 22.64
CA THR A 129 -39.92 55.84 22.36
C THR A 129 -39.62 57.20 21.74
N SER A 130 -39.78 57.30 20.42
CA SER A 130 -39.89 58.57 19.72
C SER A 130 -41.24 59.19 20.04
N LYS A 131 -41.31 59.97 21.13
CA LYS A 131 -42.38 60.96 21.33
C LYS A 131 -42.11 62.15 20.38
N ILE A 132 -42.73 62.11 19.20
CA ILE A 132 -43.00 63.32 18.43
C ILE A 132 -44.34 63.84 18.93
N ASP A 133 -44.28 64.80 19.83
CA ASP A 133 -45.41 65.63 20.21
C ASP A 133 -45.56 66.73 19.13
N ARG A 134 -46.63 66.66 18.34
CA ARG A 134 -47.11 67.80 17.57
C ARG A 134 -48.59 68.00 17.89
N SER A 135 -48.85 68.94 18.79
CA SER A 135 -50.15 69.57 19.03
C SER A 135 -50.83 70.06 17.75
N PRO A 136 -52.17 70.05 17.70
CA PRO A 136 -52.94 70.72 16.65
C PRO A 136 -53.30 72.16 17.08
N ARG A 137 -53.12 73.11 16.17
CA ARG A 137 -53.91 74.37 16.08
C ARG A 137 -53.98 74.80 14.64
#